data_AF-A0A7Z7IB82-F1
#
_entry.id   AF-A0A7Z7IB82-F1
#
_cell.length_a   1.000
_cell.length_b   1.000
_cell.length_c   1.000
_cell.angle_alpha   90.00
_cell.angle_beta   90.00
_cell.angle_gamma   90.00
#
_symmetry.space_group_name_H-M   'P 1'
#
loop_
_entity.id
_entity.type
_entity.pdbx_description
1 polymer ?
#
loop_
_entity_poly.entity_id
_entity_poly.type
_entity_poly.pdbx_seq_one_letter_code
_entity_poly.pdbx_strand_id
1 'polypeptide(L)'
;MYATQVTRALGALTSSQRNIGAQSAPSALAAIQSRELILLTDPTLPPEQLIKSGPTDIQQQIEALGSDSIAIGLNTHANGLQAVAIGTNTSSGNEGAVAIGNSAISSGVGSTAIGVNAQATNGARALAIGNFAQAGSTDSITIGNNSIVGDTGNTMTDKSISVRSNNVVSGANSVALGNQLTVSATNSMVLGNDVSVSGTNSVVLGSGSDGSQSNVVSIGAKGAERRIVNVAPGLLSAASTDAVNASQLHRVASSTAAALGGGATLGSDGKISSPSFTVGGKAYADVGGAIEAAASAGVGASTDAVRYDSAARTSVSLGDGKAGVQVHNVLAGKADTDAVNLSQLKKAGLATDSDGSPTNALVTYDDTVKGRVTLAGAAGTVVSNLAKGTKDTDAVNLKQLKDAGLTIDSNGNAANAFVAYSDSAKTKVTLGGKGGTVVSNVATGTADMDAVT
;
A
#
# COMPACT_ATOMS: atom_id res chain seq x y z
N MET A 1 -45.39 6.90 -12.72
CA MET A 1 -45.11 5.47 -13.02
C MET A 1 -45.79 4.48 -12.04
N TYR A 2 -46.96 4.81 -11.47
CA TYR A 2 -47.74 3.90 -10.59
C TYR A 2 -49.18 3.61 -11.07
N ALA A 3 -49.72 4.38 -12.04
CA ALA A 3 -51.06 4.17 -12.58
C ALA A 3 -51.13 3.05 -13.65
N THR A 4 -50.02 2.75 -14.33
CA THR A 4 -49.98 1.78 -15.45
C THR A 4 -49.82 0.33 -14.98
N GLN A 5 -49.37 0.10 -13.74
CA GLN A 5 -49.24 -1.26 -13.19
C GLN A 5 -50.56 -1.81 -12.61
N VAL A 6 -51.50 -0.95 -12.22
CA VAL A 6 -52.82 -1.38 -11.73
C VAL A 6 -53.71 -1.86 -12.90
N THR A 7 -53.60 -1.24 -14.07
CA THR A 7 -54.38 -1.65 -15.27
C THR A 7 -53.91 -2.99 -15.84
N ARG A 8 -52.66 -3.40 -15.62
CA ARG A 8 -52.16 -4.74 -16.03
C ARG A 8 -52.61 -5.87 -15.11
N ALA A 9 -53.01 -5.59 -13.86
CA ALA A 9 -53.53 -6.59 -12.94
C ALA A 9 -55.02 -6.91 -13.14
N LEU A 10 -55.80 -6.01 -13.75
CA LEU A 10 -57.24 -6.20 -13.99
C LEU A 10 -57.59 -6.87 -15.33
N GLY A 11 -56.61 -7.12 -16.22
CA GLY A 11 -56.84 -7.68 -17.55
C GLY A 11 -56.74 -9.21 -17.66
N ALA A 12 -56.49 -9.93 -16.57
CA ALA A 12 -56.09 -11.34 -16.58
C ALA A 12 -57.14 -12.33 -16.01
N LEU A 13 -58.44 -12.00 -16.04
CA LEU A 13 -59.48 -13.01 -15.82
C LEU A 13 -59.96 -13.57 -17.16
N THR A 14 -59.72 -14.86 -17.38
CA THR A 14 -60.21 -15.59 -18.56
C THR A 14 -61.70 -15.88 -18.44
N SER A 15 -62.38 -16.04 -19.58
CA SER A 15 -63.82 -16.30 -19.70
C SER A 15 -64.33 -17.50 -18.87
N SER A 16 -63.45 -18.38 -18.40
CA SER A 16 -63.78 -19.49 -17.50
C SER A 16 -64.16 -19.05 -16.08
N GLN A 17 -63.80 -17.83 -15.66
CA GLN A 17 -64.12 -17.29 -14.32
C GLN A 17 -65.40 -16.44 -14.30
N ARG A 18 -66.10 -16.29 -15.44
CA ARG A 18 -67.38 -15.54 -15.54
C ARG A 18 -68.62 -16.44 -15.58
N ASN A 19 -68.48 -17.76 -15.49
CA ASN A 19 -69.61 -18.68 -15.57
C ASN A 19 -69.78 -19.47 -14.28
N ILE A 20 -70.31 -18.82 -13.24
CA ILE A 20 -70.90 -19.49 -12.09
C ILE A 20 -72.37 -19.08 -12.04
N GLY A 21 -73.13 -19.62 -12.99
CA GLY A 21 -74.57 -19.55 -13.06
C GLY A 21 -75.10 -20.88 -13.55
N ALA A 22 -75.93 -21.53 -12.74
CA ALA A 22 -76.64 -22.79 -12.96
C ALA A 22 -75.82 -24.10 -12.82
N GLN A 23 -75.54 -24.47 -11.57
CA GLN A 23 -75.75 -25.86 -11.14
C GLN A 23 -76.65 -25.86 -9.90
N SER A 24 -77.83 -26.47 -10.09
CA SER A 24 -78.78 -27.02 -9.12
C SER A 24 -78.48 -26.79 -7.63
N ALA A 25 -79.35 -26.02 -6.97
CA ALA A 25 -79.45 -25.97 -5.52
C ALA A 25 -79.76 -27.37 -4.96
N PRO A 26 -78.92 -27.93 -4.07
CA PRO A 26 -79.38 -28.88 -3.07
C PRO A 26 -80.04 -28.08 -1.95
N SER A 27 -81.26 -28.46 -1.61
CA SER A 27 -82.02 -28.01 -0.44
C SER A 27 -81.15 -27.85 0.81
N ALA A 28 -80.83 -26.61 1.17
CA ALA A 28 -80.23 -26.24 2.45
C ALA A 28 -81.28 -26.30 3.58
N LEU A 29 -81.97 -27.44 3.71
CA LEU A 29 -82.99 -27.66 4.74
C LEU A 29 -83.17 -29.16 5.08
N ALA A 30 -82.07 -29.88 5.32
CA ALA A 30 -82.07 -31.16 6.06
C ALA A 30 -80.64 -31.70 6.24
N ALA A 31 -79.90 -31.17 7.22
CA ALA A 31 -78.85 -31.88 7.96
C ALA A 31 -78.24 -30.94 9.01
N ILE A 32 -79.06 -30.44 9.94
CA ILE A 32 -78.56 -30.33 11.30
C ILE A 32 -78.52 -31.78 11.78
N GLN A 33 -77.47 -32.52 11.41
CA GLN A 33 -77.11 -33.67 12.23
C GLN A 33 -76.80 -33.06 13.59
N SER A 34 -77.66 -33.33 14.56
CA SER A 34 -77.36 -33.18 15.96
C SER A 34 -75.92 -33.63 16.12
N ARG A 35 -74.99 -32.71 16.40
CA ARG A 35 -73.77 -33.15 17.07
C ARG A 35 -74.30 -33.86 18.29
N GLU A 36 -74.17 -35.18 18.33
CA GLU A 36 -74.24 -35.87 19.61
C GLU A 36 -73.34 -35.05 20.50
N LEU A 37 -73.96 -34.40 21.49
CA LEU A 37 -73.26 -33.99 22.67
C LEU A 37 -72.71 -35.31 23.18
N ILE A 38 -71.45 -35.61 22.82
CA ILE A 38 -70.69 -36.61 23.53
C ILE A 38 -70.72 -36.04 24.94
N LEU A 39 -71.61 -36.62 25.75
CA LEU A 39 -71.65 -36.39 27.17
C LEU A 39 -70.30 -36.92 27.62
N LEU A 40 -69.32 -36.00 27.70
CA LEU A 40 -68.14 -36.19 28.52
C LEU A 40 -68.70 -36.74 29.83
N THR A 41 -68.23 -37.95 30.17
CA THR A 41 -68.49 -38.65 31.43
C THR A 41 -68.84 -37.66 32.53
N ASP A 42 -69.94 -37.90 33.26
CA ASP A 42 -70.34 -37.05 34.39
C ASP A 42 -69.10 -36.55 35.12
N PRO A 43 -68.94 -35.22 35.30
CA PRO A 43 -67.74 -34.68 35.91
C PRO A 43 -67.49 -35.43 37.22
N THR A 44 -66.28 -35.97 37.39
CA THR A 44 -65.94 -36.82 38.55
C THR A 44 -66.13 -36.09 39.88
N LEU A 45 -66.31 -34.76 39.83
CA LEU A 45 -66.55 -33.87 40.94
C LEU A 45 -67.73 -32.93 40.63
N PRO A 46 -68.67 -32.71 41.58
CA PRO A 46 -69.69 -31.67 41.45
C PRO A 46 -69.06 -30.26 41.42
N PRO A 47 -69.74 -29.23 40.90
CA PRO A 47 -69.18 -27.87 40.76
C PRO A 47 -68.60 -27.25 42.05
N GLU A 48 -69.23 -27.54 43.19
CA GLU A 48 -68.78 -27.14 44.54
C GLU A 48 -67.48 -27.81 45.00
N GLN A 49 -67.12 -28.93 44.37
CA GLN A 49 -65.84 -29.61 44.57
C GLN A 49 -64.81 -29.18 43.53
N LEU A 50 -65.24 -28.68 42.36
CA LEU A 50 -64.37 -28.25 41.26
C LEU A 50 -63.64 -26.93 41.51
N ILE A 51 -64.23 -26.05 42.32
CA ILE A 51 -63.68 -24.71 42.62
C ILE A 51 -63.47 -24.61 44.12
N LYS A 52 -62.23 -24.37 44.54
CA LYS A 52 -61.85 -24.05 45.92
C LYS A 52 -61.19 -22.67 45.96
N SER A 53 -61.50 -21.91 47.00
CA SER A 53 -60.91 -20.60 47.27
C SER A 53 -60.61 -20.43 48.74
N GLY A 54 -59.43 -19.92 49.08
CA GLY A 54 -58.94 -19.84 50.46
C GLY A 54 -58.59 -21.23 51.05
N PRO A 55 -58.06 -21.27 52.29
CA PRO A 55 -57.50 -22.47 52.91
C PRO A 55 -58.53 -23.60 53.06
N THR A 56 -58.35 -24.69 52.31
CA THR A 56 -59.20 -25.90 52.39
C THR A 56 -58.34 -27.17 52.31
N ASP A 57 -58.50 -28.07 53.27
CA ASP A 57 -57.85 -29.39 53.32
C ASP A 57 -58.91 -30.47 53.12
N ILE A 58 -59.21 -30.79 51.85
CA ILE A 58 -60.04 -31.94 51.48
C ILE A 58 -59.14 -32.97 50.81
N GLN A 59 -59.13 -34.20 51.32
CA GLN A 59 -58.24 -35.24 50.85
C GLN A 59 -58.36 -35.49 49.33
N GLN A 60 -57.28 -35.17 48.62
CA GLN A 60 -56.79 -35.79 47.38
C GLN A 60 -57.55 -35.62 46.06
N GLN A 61 -58.05 -34.42 45.72
CA GLN A 61 -58.16 -34.02 44.28
C GLN A 61 -57.98 -32.50 44.05
N ILE A 62 -58.45 -31.61 44.93
CA ILE A 62 -58.36 -30.15 44.69
C ILE A 62 -58.06 -29.45 46.01
N GLU A 63 -56.93 -28.76 46.09
CA GLU A 63 -56.41 -28.15 47.31
C GLU A 63 -56.10 -26.66 47.07
N ALA A 64 -56.60 -25.80 47.96
CA ALA A 64 -56.28 -24.38 48.00
C ALA A 64 -55.78 -24.10 49.42
N LEU A 65 -54.51 -24.41 49.74
CA LEU A 65 -54.00 -24.30 51.12
C LEU A 65 -53.56 -22.87 51.48
N GLY A 66 -53.23 -22.05 50.49
CA GLY A 66 -52.83 -20.67 50.71
C GLY A 66 -53.99 -19.75 51.07
N SER A 67 -53.75 -18.74 51.92
CA SER A 67 -54.71 -17.64 52.09
C SER A 67 -54.93 -16.93 50.75
N ASP A 68 -56.17 -16.56 50.45
CA ASP A 68 -56.58 -15.93 49.18
C ASP A 68 -56.18 -16.71 47.91
N SER A 69 -55.94 -18.02 48.03
CA SER A 69 -55.61 -18.88 46.88
C SER A 69 -56.86 -19.33 46.11
N ILE A 70 -56.68 -19.71 44.85
CA ILE A 70 -57.73 -20.23 43.96
C ILE A 70 -57.24 -21.51 43.31
N ALA A 71 -57.98 -22.61 43.50
CA ALA A 71 -57.74 -23.90 42.85
C ALA A 71 -58.98 -24.33 42.05
N ILE A 72 -58.80 -24.60 40.75
CA ILE A 72 -59.88 -25.00 39.85
C ILE A 72 -59.45 -26.19 38.99
N GLY A 73 -60.21 -27.30 39.04
CA GLY A 73 -60.00 -28.48 38.20
C GLY A 73 -59.26 -29.65 38.87
N LEU A 74 -59.27 -30.83 38.24
CA LEU A 74 -58.86 -32.11 38.85
C LEU A 74 -57.37 -32.20 39.19
N ASN A 75 -57.03 -32.71 40.38
CA ASN A 75 -55.66 -32.86 40.88
C ASN A 75 -54.90 -31.53 40.84
N THR A 76 -55.49 -30.48 41.42
CA THR A 76 -54.97 -29.11 41.36
C THR A 76 -54.66 -28.57 42.75
N HIS A 77 -53.46 -28.00 42.91
CA HIS A 77 -52.94 -27.55 44.19
C HIS A 77 -52.52 -26.08 44.11
N ALA A 78 -53.20 -25.19 44.82
CA ALA A 78 -52.82 -23.79 45.03
C ALA A 78 -52.34 -23.61 46.49
N ASN A 79 -51.07 -23.93 46.74
CA ASN A 79 -50.52 -24.06 48.10
C ASN A 79 -49.87 -22.78 48.63
N GLY A 80 -49.52 -21.84 47.76
CA GLY A 80 -48.94 -20.55 48.14
C GLY A 80 -49.98 -19.48 48.51
N LEU A 81 -49.58 -18.51 49.33
CA LEU A 81 -50.36 -17.27 49.59
C LEU A 81 -50.72 -16.58 48.25
N GLN A 82 -51.99 -16.22 48.03
CA GLN A 82 -52.48 -15.58 46.80
C GLN A 82 -52.19 -16.39 45.51
N ALA A 83 -51.93 -17.70 45.61
CA ALA A 83 -51.62 -18.53 44.45
C ALA A 83 -52.87 -18.86 43.63
N VAL A 84 -52.71 -18.97 42.31
CA VAL A 84 -53.76 -19.39 41.37
C VAL A 84 -53.32 -20.67 40.67
N ALA A 85 -54.14 -21.72 40.73
CA ALA A 85 -53.93 -22.96 40.01
C ALA A 85 -55.23 -23.35 39.26
N ILE A 86 -55.16 -23.45 37.93
CA ILE A 86 -56.33 -23.71 37.08
C ILE A 86 -56.00 -24.77 36.03
N GLY A 87 -56.70 -25.90 36.08
CA GLY A 87 -56.64 -26.97 35.08
C GLY A 87 -56.55 -28.36 35.69
N THR A 88 -55.81 -29.26 35.07
CA THR A 88 -55.67 -30.65 35.53
C THR A 88 -54.22 -30.96 35.88
N ASN A 89 -53.95 -31.60 37.02
CA ASN A 89 -52.59 -31.88 37.50
C ASN A 89 -51.74 -30.61 37.70
N THR A 90 -52.36 -29.48 38.07
CA THR A 90 -51.64 -28.20 38.19
C THR A 90 -51.16 -27.95 39.61
N SER A 91 -50.01 -27.31 39.76
CA SER A 91 -49.45 -26.98 41.08
C SER A 91 -48.88 -25.57 41.09
N SER A 92 -49.41 -24.72 41.98
CA SER A 92 -48.92 -23.38 42.25
C SER A 92 -48.45 -23.29 43.70
N GLY A 93 -47.13 -23.39 43.90
CA GLY A 93 -46.54 -23.80 45.18
C GLY A 93 -46.11 -22.67 46.12
N ASN A 94 -45.97 -21.44 45.64
CA ASN A 94 -45.38 -20.32 46.39
C ASN A 94 -46.22 -19.04 46.29
N GLU A 95 -45.89 -18.03 47.11
CA GLU A 95 -46.61 -16.75 47.17
C GLU A 95 -46.76 -16.09 45.79
N GLY A 96 -47.99 -15.71 45.43
CA GLY A 96 -48.32 -15.03 44.18
C GLY A 96 -48.08 -15.83 42.90
N ALA A 97 -47.85 -17.15 43.00
CA ALA A 97 -47.60 -18.00 41.84
C ALA A 97 -48.88 -18.29 41.04
N VAL A 98 -48.78 -18.41 39.72
CA VAL A 98 -49.91 -18.69 38.82
C VAL A 98 -49.60 -19.89 37.92
N ALA A 99 -50.36 -20.97 38.04
CA ALA A 99 -50.28 -22.14 37.16
C ALA A 99 -51.60 -22.34 36.39
N ILE A 100 -51.58 -22.32 35.06
CA ILE A 100 -52.78 -22.50 34.23
C ILE A 100 -52.50 -23.51 33.10
N GLY A 101 -53.20 -24.63 33.05
CA GLY A 101 -53.07 -25.62 31.97
C GLY A 101 -53.21 -27.08 32.41
N ASN A 102 -52.67 -28.01 31.63
CA ASN A 102 -52.57 -29.42 32.03
C ASN A 102 -51.13 -29.70 32.49
N SER A 103 -50.94 -30.18 33.71
CA SER A 103 -49.62 -30.44 34.30
C SER A 103 -48.73 -29.20 34.39
N ALA A 104 -49.31 -28.01 34.52
CA ALA A 104 -48.57 -26.75 34.70
C ALA A 104 -48.07 -26.64 36.14
N ILE A 105 -46.80 -26.27 36.31
CA ILE A 105 -46.15 -26.13 37.61
C ILE A 105 -45.54 -24.74 37.75
N SER A 106 -45.98 -23.98 38.74
CA SER A 106 -45.42 -22.68 39.11
C SER A 106 -44.93 -22.76 40.56
N SER A 107 -43.62 -22.95 40.77
CA SER A 107 -43.05 -23.11 42.11
C SER A 107 -42.02 -22.04 42.48
N GLY A 108 -41.85 -20.98 41.67
CA GLY A 108 -41.16 -19.76 42.11
C GLY A 108 -42.09 -18.76 42.81
N VAL A 109 -41.55 -17.94 43.73
CA VAL A 109 -42.32 -16.81 44.32
C VAL A 109 -42.67 -15.80 43.22
N GLY A 110 -43.95 -15.46 43.06
CA GLY A 110 -44.45 -14.59 42.01
C GLY A 110 -44.27 -15.12 40.58
N SER A 111 -44.06 -16.44 40.43
CA SER A 111 -43.87 -17.06 39.11
C SER A 111 -45.18 -17.26 38.36
N THR A 112 -45.12 -17.47 37.05
CA THR A 112 -46.29 -17.77 36.23
C THR A 112 -45.96 -18.85 35.20
N ALA A 113 -46.74 -19.93 35.18
CA ALA A 113 -46.68 -21.02 34.22
C ALA A 113 -48.04 -21.17 33.52
N ILE A 114 -48.10 -20.95 32.20
CA ILE A 114 -49.32 -21.04 31.40
C ILE A 114 -49.08 -21.97 30.20
N GLY A 115 -49.75 -23.11 30.15
CA GLY A 115 -49.65 -24.08 29.06
C GLY A 115 -49.58 -25.52 29.54
N VAL A 116 -49.61 -26.46 28.59
CA VAL A 116 -49.49 -27.89 28.89
C VAL A 116 -48.03 -28.22 29.25
N ASN A 117 -47.79 -28.80 30.43
CA ASN A 117 -46.47 -29.06 30.98
C ASN A 117 -45.56 -27.81 31.08
N ALA A 118 -46.14 -26.61 31.19
CA ALA A 118 -45.39 -25.38 31.43
C ALA A 118 -44.81 -25.40 32.86
N GLN A 119 -43.55 -25.00 33.02
CA GLN A 119 -42.82 -25.11 34.28
C GLN A 119 -42.07 -23.81 34.58
N ALA A 120 -42.48 -23.13 35.64
CA ALA A 120 -41.77 -21.99 36.22
C ALA A 120 -41.25 -22.39 37.62
N THR A 121 -40.25 -23.27 37.65
CA THR A 121 -40.00 -24.16 38.79
C THR A 121 -38.90 -23.73 39.76
N ASN A 122 -37.92 -22.95 39.33
CA ASN A 122 -36.68 -22.70 40.08
C ASN A 122 -36.33 -21.21 40.29
N GLY A 123 -37.19 -20.30 39.83
CA GLY A 123 -36.92 -18.86 39.83
C GLY A 123 -38.03 -18.01 40.41
N ALA A 124 -37.71 -17.11 41.34
CA ALA A 124 -38.64 -16.05 41.70
C ALA A 124 -38.97 -15.22 40.45
N ARG A 125 -40.24 -14.87 40.25
CA ARG A 125 -40.73 -14.05 39.12
C ARG A 125 -40.45 -14.64 37.73
N ALA A 126 -40.25 -15.96 37.63
CA ALA A 126 -40.10 -16.65 36.35
C ALA A 126 -41.43 -16.72 35.58
N LEU A 127 -41.40 -16.58 34.26
CA LEU A 127 -42.55 -16.66 33.37
C LEU A 127 -42.36 -17.75 32.31
N ALA A 128 -43.17 -18.80 32.34
CA ALA A 128 -43.22 -19.85 31.32
C ALA A 128 -44.59 -19.84 30.62
N ILE A 129 -44.63 -19.55 29.33
CA ILE A 129 -45.85 -19.61 28.51
C ILE A 129 -45.62 -20.51 27.31
N GLY A 130 -46.37 -21.61 27.18
CA GLY A 130 -46.28 -22.52 26.05
C GLY A 130 -46.23 -24.00 26.46
N ASN A 131 -46.39 -24.88 25.48
CA ASN A 131 -46.36 -26.32 25.71
C ASN A 131 -44.91 -26.79 25.95
N PHE A 132 -44.63 -27.37 27.12
CA PHE A 132 -43.28 -27.67 27.61
C PHE A 132 -42.34 -26.45 27.71
N ALA A 133 -42.88 -25.25 27.95
CA ALA A 133 -42.05 -24.09 28.26
C ALA A 133 -41.45 -24.24 29.67
N GLN A 134 -40.14 -24.09 29.83
CA GLN A 134 -39.46 -24.18 31.13
C GLN A 134 -38.67 -22.90 31.42
N ALA A 135 -39.17 -22.11 32.38
CA ALA A 135 -38.48 -20.97 32.96
C ALA A 135 -37.85 -21.40 34.30
N GLY A 136 -36.64 -21.95 34.22
CA GLY A 136 -35.91 -22.60 35.31
C GLY A 136 -35.03 -21.67 36.15
N SER A 137 -35.21 -20.35 36.09
CA SER A 137 -34.34 -19.40 36.80
C SER A 137 -35.04 -18.10 37.18
N THR A 138 -34.51 -17.40 38.19
CA THR A 138 -35.09 -16.14 38.71
C THR A 138 -35.13 -15.07 37.62
N ASP A 139 -36.29 -14.41 37.47
CA ASP A 139 -36.56 -13.41 36.42
C ASP A 139 -36.43 -13.93 34.97
N SER A 140 -36.40 -15.24 34.76
CA SER A 140 -36.37 -15.80 33.40
C SER A 140 -37.74 -15.71 32.71
N ILE A 141 -37.74 -15.50 31.40
CA ILE A 141 -38.94 -15.49 30.56
C ILE A 141 -38.78 -16.51 29.44
N THR A 142 -39.71 -17.45 29.35
CA THR A 142 -39.79 -18.45 28.29
C THR A 142 -41.17 -18.39 27.66
N ILE A 143 -41.25 -17.98 26.40
CA ILE A 143 -42.50 -17.88 25.65
C ILE A 143 -42.39 -18.69 24.36
N GLY A 144 -43.03 -19.84 24.31
CA GLY A 144 -43.07 -20.74 23.17
C GLY A 144 -42.86 -22.19 23.57
N ASN A 145 -42.91 -23.09 22.59
CA ASN A 145 -43.00 -24.52 22.87
C ASN A 145 -41.62 -25.18 23.02
N ASN A 146 -41.48 -26.10 23.97
CA ASN A 146 -40.27 -26.90 24.15
C ASN A 146 -39.00 -26.04 24.29
N SER A 147 -39.13 -24.86 24.89
CA SER A 147 -38.03 -23.95 25.13
C SER A 147 -37.66 -23.98 26.61
N ILE A 148 -36.38 -23.88 26.90
CA ILE A 148 -35.81 -23.98 28.23
C ILE A 148 -34.90 -22.77 28.46
N VAL A 149 -35.13 -22.07 29.57
CA VAL A 149 -34.22 -21.05 30.10
C VAL A 149 -33.76 -21.49 31.49
N GLY A 150 -32.45 -21.45 31.70
CA GLY A 150 -31.79 -21.87 32.94
C GLY A 150 -31.46 -23.36 32.97
N ASP A 151 -30.49 -23.72 33.80
CA ASP A 151 -30.25 -25.11 34.19
C ASP A 151 -31.10 -25.44 35.42
N THR A 152 -31.84 -26.55 35.36
CA THR A 152 -32.58 -27.12 36.49
C THR A 152 -31.73 -27.32 37.77
N GLY A 153 -30.39 -27.27 37.69
CA GLY A 153 -29.47 -27.50 38.82
C GLY A 153 -28.56 -26.34 39.27
N ASN A 154 -28.62 -25.12 38.72
CA ASN A 154 -27.64 -24.06 39.03
C ASN A 154 -28.27 -22.70 39.38
N THR A 155 -27.88 -22.12 40.52
CA THR A 155 -28.48 -20.92 41.15
C THR A 155 -27.76 -19.60 40.83
N MET A 156 -27.17 -19.44 39.64
CA MET A 156 -26.48 -18.20 39.27
C MET A 156 -27.36 -17.20 38.50
N THR A 157 -28.54 -16.83 39.03
CA THR A 157 -29.25 -15.58 38.69
C THR A 157 -29.70 -15.35 37.22
N ASP A 158 -30.18 -16.37 36.49
CA ASP A 158 -30.47 -16.20 35.04
C ASP A 158 -31.75 -15.41 34.70
N LYS A 159 -31.55 -14.14 34.36
CA LYS A 159 -32.52 -13.16 33.81
C LYS A 159 -32.69 -13.29 32.30
N SER A 160 -32.73 -14.52 31.81
CA SER A 160 -32.65 -14.80 30.37
C SER A 160 -34.04 -14.87 29.74
N ILE A 161 -34.10 -14.57 28.45
CA ILE A 161 -35.33 -14.54 27.66
C ILE A 161 -35.22 -15.53 26.51
N SER A 162 -36.23 -16.37 26.35
CA SER A 162 -36.40 -17.24 25.20
C SER A 162 -37.77 -17.03 24.58
N VAL A 163 -37.81 -16.79 23.26
CA VAL A 163 -39.05 -16.60 22.51
C VAL A 163 -39.08 -17.49 21.27
N ARG A 164 -40.22 -18.15 21.06
CA ARG A 164 -40.53 -19.24 20.13
C ARG A 164 -40.00 -20.60 20.62
N SER A 165 -39.63 -21.50 19.71
CA SER A 165 -39.67 -22.94 19.98
C SER A 165 -38.29 -23.59 19.98
N ASN A 166 -38.14 -24.64 20.78
CA ASN A 166 -36.96 -25.50 20.83
C ASN A 166 -35.65 -24.77 21.18
N ASN A 167 -35.73 -23.67 21.92
CA ASN A 167 -34.54 -22.95 22.35
C ASN A 167 -34.03 -23.52 23.68
N VAL A 168 -32.71 -23.57 23.85
CA VAL A 168 -32.05 -23.93 25.11
C VAL A 168 -31.12 -22.77 25.48
N VAL A 169 -31.47 -22.03 26.53
CA VAL A 169 -30.70 -20.88 27.01
C VAL A 169 -30.18 -21.17 28.40
N SER A 170 -28.93 -21.60 28.50
CA SER A 170 -28.25 -21.86 29.78
C SER A 170 -27.26 -20.75 30.18
N GLY A 171 -27.04 -19.77 29.29
CA GLY A 171 -26.25 -18.58 29.60
C GLY A 171 -27.06 -17.50 30.31
N ALA A 172 -26.52 -16.99 31.42
CA ALA A 172 -27.09 -15.89 32.20
C ALA A 172 -27.21 -14.59 31.41
N ASN A 173 -28.26 -13.80 31.67
CA ASN A 173 -28.50 -12.47 31.08
C ASN A 173 -28.50 -12.46 29.55
N SER A 174 -29.02 -13.54 28.94
CA SER A 174 -29.02 -13.72 27.49
C SER A 174 -30.42 -13.68 26.91
N VAL A 175 -30.52 -13.33 25.63
CA VAL A 175 -31.78 -13.23 24.89
C VAL A 175 -31.70 -14.11 23.66
N ALA A 176 -32.65 -15.03 23.51
CA ALA A 176 -32.78 -15.92 22.36
C ALA A 176 -34.15 -15.71 21.70
N LEU A 177 -34.14 -15.15 20.48
CA LEU A 177 -35.34 -14.89 19.69
C LEU A 177 -35.28 -15.69 18.40
N GLY A 178 -36.04 -16.77 18.31
CA GLY A 178 -35.83 -17.71 17.20
C GLY A 178 -36.25 -19.12 17.48
N ASN A 179 -35.93 -20.01 16.55
CA ASN A 179 -36.16 -21.44 16.73
C ASN A 179 -34.83 -22.18 16.81
N GLN A 180 -34.78 -23.22 17.64
CA GLN A 180 -33.64 -24.13 17.71
C GLN A 180 -32.32 -23.41 18.07
N LEU A 181 -32.41 -22.40 18.94
CA LEU A 181 -31.26 -21.65 19.43
C LEU A 181 -30.66 -22.34 20.66
N THR A 182 -29.35 -22.55 20.67
CA THR A 182 -28.61 -23.03 21.85
C THR A 182 -27.68 -21.93 22.33
N VAL A 183 -27.98 -21.32 23.47
CA VAL A 183 -27.23 -20.17 24.00
C VAL A 183 -26.65 -20.54 25.36
N SER A 184 -25.41 -21.03 25.36
CA SER A 184 -24.65 -21.31 26.59
C SER A 184 -23.81 -20.12 27.04
N ALA A 185 -23.61 -19.13 26.16
CA ALA A 185 -22.90 -17.90 26.46
C ALA A 185 -23.70 -16.94 27.37
N THR A 186 -23.01 -16.31 28.32
CA THR A 186 -23.58 -15.23 29.14
C THR A 186 -23.61 -13.90 28.40
N ASN A 187 -24.50 -13.00 28.81
CA ASN A 187 -24.61 -11.62 28.33
C ASN A 187 -24.75 -11.49 26.81
N SER A 188 -25.44 -12.44 26.16
CA SER A 188 -25.48 -12.53 24.70
C SER A 188 -26.89 -12.40 24.14
N MET A 189 -27.00 -11.81 22.95
CA MET A 189 -28.27 -11.65 22.24
C MET A 189 -28.23 -12.41 20.93
N VAL A 190 -29.26 -13.19 20.65
CA VAL A 190 -29.35 -14.04 19.48
C VAL A 190 -30.70 -13.83 18.81
N LEU A 191 -30.67 -13.51 17.51
CA LEU A 191 -31.84 -13.39 16.67
C LEU A 191 -31.63 -14.22 15.40
N GLY A 192 -32.30 -15.38 15.28
CA GLY A 192 -32.06 -16.28 14.16
C GLY A 192 -32.79 -17.61 14.28
N ASN A 193 -32.34 -18.60 13.51
CA ASN A 193 -32.77 -20.00 13.65
C ASN A 193 -31.55 -20.90 13.51
N ASP A 194 -31.52 -22.02 14.23
CA ASP A 194 -30.45 -23.02 14.16
C ASP A 194 -29.07 -22.40 14.44
N VAL A 195 -28.94 -21.69 15.57
CA VAL A 195 -27.70 -21.01 15.97
C VAL A 195 -27.26 -21.52 17.33
N SER A 196 -25.96 -21.85 17.44
CA SER A 196 -25.30 -22.15 18.72
C SER A 196 -24.39 -20.99 19.10
N VAL A 197 -24.50 -20.50 20.33
CA VAL A 197 -23.74 -19.35 20.84
C VAL A 197 -23.01 -19.74 22.12
N SER A 198 -21.69 -19.81 22.03
CA SER A 198 -20.76 -20.07 23.13
C SER A 198 -19.87 -18.87 23.47
N GLY A 199 -19.81 -17.86 22.59
CA GLY A 199 -19.08 -16.62 22.80
C GLY A 199 -19.85 -15.64 23.68
N THR A 200 -19.26 -15.25 24.81
CA THR A 200 -19.85 -14.32 25.79
C THR A 200 -19.92 -12.87 25.28
N ASN A 201 -20.82 -12.07 25.87
CA ASN A 201 -20.94 -10.64 25.59
C ASN A 201 -21.07 -10.30 24.09
N SER A 202 -21.88 -11.06 23.36
CA SER A 202 -21.95 -10.96 21.89
C SER A 202 -23.38 -10.85 21.37
N VAL A 203 -23.51 -10.31 20.15
CA VAL A 203 -24.77 -10.24 19.42
C VAL A 203 -24.66 -11.10 18.15
N VAL A 204 -25.53 -12.08 17.99
CA VAL A 204 -25.54 -12.98 16.83
C VAL A 204 -26.84 -12.79 16.05
N LEU A 205 -26.70 -12.36 14.80
CA LEU A 205 -27.82 -11.95 13.95
C LEU A 205 -27.90 -12.82 12.69
N GLY A 206 -29.06 -13.42 12.47
CA GLY A 206 -29.39 -14.25 11.31
C GLY A 206 -29.20 -15.75 11.55
N SER A 207 -29.99 -16.55 10.81
CA SER A 207 -29.91 -18.02 10.86
C SER A 207 -28.53 -18.53 10.42
N GLY A 208 -28.02 -19.55 11.11
CA GLY A 208 -26.72 -20.17 10.81
C GLY A 208 -25.50 -19.26 11.00
N SER A 209 -25.63 -18.12 11.69
CA SER A 209 -24.48 -17.27 12.02
C SER A 209 -23.58 -17.93 13.07
N ASP A 210 -22.28 -17.65 13.02
CA ASP A 210 -21.30 -18.17 13.97
C ASP A 210 -21.39 -17.42 15.31
N GLY A 211 -21.74 -18.14 16.38
CA GLY A 211 -21.83 -17.61 17.74
C GLY A 211 -20.66 -17.99 18.65
N SER A 212 -19.54 -18.45 18.10
CA SER A 212 -18.43 -18.97 18.91
C SER A 212 -17.52 -17.89 19.52
N GLN A 213 -17.52 -16.67 18.99
CA GLN A 213 -16.61 -15.59 19.38
C GLN A 213 -17.21 -14.67 20.45
N SER A 214 -16.40 -14.26 21.43
CA SER A 214 -16.79 -13.30 22.47
C SER A 214 -16.55 -11.84 22.06
N ASN A 215 -17.35 -10.91 22.60
CA ASN A 215 -17.25 -9.46 22.37
C ASN A 215 -17.43 -9.02 20.90
N VAL A 216 -18.32 -9.68 20.16
CA VAL A 216 -18.54 -9.37 18.73
C VAL A 216 -20.02 -9.21 18.36
N VAL A 217 -20.26 -8.57 17.22
CA VAL A 217 -21.52 -8.69 16.49
C VAL A 217 -21.30 -9.61 15.29
N SER A 218 -21.80 -10.84 15.36
CA SER A 218 -21.73 -11.80 14.25
C SER A 218 -22.99 -11.70 13.39
N ILE A 219 -22.80 -11.51 12.09
CA ILE A 219 -23.89 -11.39 11.10
C ILE A 219 -23.88 -12.51 10.05
N GLY A 220 -23.09 -13.57 10.26
CA GLY A 220 -22.92 -14.67 9.32
C GLY A 220 -21.95 -15.71 9.84
N ALA A 221 -21.53 -16.61 8.96
CA ALA A 221 -20.49 -17.60 9.25
C ALA A 221 -19.49 -17.62 8.09
N LYS A 222 -18.35 -18.29 8.28
CA LYS A 222 -17.34 -18.46 7.23
C LYS A 222 -17.97 -19.12 5.99
N GLY A 223 -17.88 -18.45 4.84
CA GLY A 223 -18.50 -18.87 3.57
C GLY A 223 -20.00 -18.55 3.46
N ALA A 224 -20.59 -17.94 4.48
CA ALA A 224 -21.97 -17.48 4.53
C ALA A 224 -22.04 -16.04 5.10
N GLU A 225 -21.11 -15.19 4.68
CA GLU A 225 -21.02 -13.81 5.11
C GLU A 225 -22.18 -12.98 4.55
N ARG A 226 -22.60 -11.97 5.32
CA ARG A 226 -23.65 -11.03 4.91
C ARG A 226 -23.07 -9.64 4.68
N ARG A 227 -23.65 -8.92 3.73
CA ARG A 227 -23.35 -7.51 3.51
C ARG A 227 -24.07 -6.64 4.53
N ILE A 228 -23.35 -5.66 5.09
CA ILE A 228 -23.96 -4.55 5.82
C ILE A 228 -24.21 -3.43 4.82
N VAL A 229 -25.48 -3.06 4.63
CA VAL A 229 -25.90 -2.04 3.66
C VAL A 229 -26.52 -0.84 4.38
N ASN A 230 -26.61 0.30 3.68
CA ASN A 230 -27.10 1.57 4.23
C ASN A 230 -26.26 2.12 5.39
N VAL A 231 -24.94 1.89 5.34
CA VAL A 231 -23.98 2.43 6.29
C VAL A 231 -23.60 3.84 5.86
N ALA A 232 -23.95 4.85 6.65
CA ALA A 232 -23.49 6.22 6.45
C ALA A 232 -21.95 6.28 6.57
N PRO A 233 -21.28 7.27 5.93
CA PRO A 233 -19.84 7.43 6.08
C PRO A 233 -19.45 7.66 7.55
N GLY A 234 -18.54 6.85 8.09
CA GLY A 234 -18.02 7.03 9.43
C GLY A 234 -17.12 8.27 9.56
N LEU A 235 -16.92 8.78 10.76
CA LEU A 235 -15.97 9.86 11.00
C LEU A 235 -14.53 9.37 10.77
N LEU A 236 -13.73 10.15 10.04
CA LEU A 236 -12.31 9.84 9.79
C LEU A 236 -11.43 10.62 10.78
N SER A 237 -11.14 10.01 11.93
CA SER A 237 -10.22 10.54 12.94
C SER A 237 -9.43 9.40 13.58
N ALA A 238 -8.28 9.71 14.20
CA ALA A 238 -7.41 8.70 14.82
C ALA A 238 -8.08 7.94 15.99
N ALA A 239 -9.10 8.51 16.61
CA ALA A 239 -9.84 7.91 17.72
C ALA A 239 -11.20 7.34 17.29
N SER A 240 -11.55 7.40 15.99
CA SER A 240 -12.86 6.95 15.51
C SER A 240 -13.03 5.44 15.66
N THR A 241 -14.22 5.03 16.09
CA THR A 241 -14.67 3.64 16.15
C THR A 241 -15.80 3.35 15.16
N ASP A 242 -16.07 4.27 14.24
CA ASP A 242 -17.14 4.13 13.25
C ASP A 242 -16.76 3.13 12.16
N ALA A 243 -17.76 2.43 11.64
CA ALA A 243 -17.59 1.62 10.43
C ALA A 243 -17.30 2.49 9.21
N VAL A 244 -16.34 2.06 8.38
CA VAL A 244 -16.01 2.70 7.10
C VAL A 244 -16.88 2.07 6.00
N ASN A 245 -17.56 2.90 5.21
CA ASN A 245 -18.33 2.40 4.06
C ASN A 245 -17.52 2.43 2.76
N ALA A 246 -18.03 1.76 1.72
CA ALA A 246 -17.35 1.63 0.44
C ALA A 246 -17.04 2.98 -0.25
N SER A 247 -17.86 4.01 -0.06
CA SER A 247 -17.63 5.34 -0.67
C SER A 247 -16.38 6.03 -0.10
N GLN A 248 -16.08 5.81 1.19
CA GLN A 248 -14.89 6.36 1.83
C GLN A 248 -13.64 5.65 1.35
N LEU A 249 -13.68 4.31 1.27
CA LEU A 249 -12.57 3.53 0.72
C LEU A 249 -12.31 3.88 -0.76
N HIS A 250 -13.37 4.03 -1.56
CA HIS A 250 -13.28 4.47 -2.95
C HIS A 250 -12.60 5.83 -3.06
N ARG A 251 -12.92 6.79 -2.18
CA ARG A 251 -12.28 8.11 -2.16
C ARG A 251 -10.77 8.02 -1.87
N VAL A 252 -10.36 7.19 -0.89
CA VAL A 252 -8.95 6.96 -0.60
C VAL A 252 -8.24 6.38 -1.82
N ALA A 253 -8.76 5.28 -2.38
CA ALA A 253 -8.16 4.61 -3.53
C ALA A 253 -8.10 5.52 -4.78
N SER A 254 -9.14 6.33 -5.01
CA SER A 254 -9.15 7.34 -6.09
C SER A 254 -8.08 8.41 -5.88
N SER A 255 -7.91 8.89 -4.63
CA SER A 255 -6.88 9.87 -4.30
C SER A 255 -5.47 9.31 -4.47
N THR A 256 -5.27 8.03 -4.14
CA THR A 256 -3.99 7.33 -4.34
C THR A 256 -3.68 7.17 -5.82
N ALA A 257 -4.66 6.77 -6.64
CA ALA A 257 -4.48 6.67 -8.09
C ALA A 257 -4.08 8.03 -8.71
N ALA A 258 -4.76 9.11 -8.31
CA ALA A 258 -4.42 10.47 -8.75
C ALA A 258 -3.01 10.89 -8.31
N ALA A 259 -2.60 10.54 -7.09
CA ALA A 259 -1.27 10.85 -6.55
C ALA A 259 -0.14 10.08 -7.26
N LEU A 260 -0.40 8.87 -7.75
CA LEU A 260 0.56 8.12 -8.57
C LEU A 260 0.77 8.80 -9.94
N GLY A 261 -0.27 9.39 -10.53
CA GLY A 261 -0.17 10.01 -11.85
C GLY A 261 -0.06 8.98 -12.97
N GLY A 262 0.53 9.36 -14.12
CA GLY A 262 0.72 8.45 -15.27
C GLY A 262 -0.59 7.86 -15.83
N GLY A 263 -1.74 8.48 -15.59
CA GLY A 263 -3.05 7.95 -16.00
C GLY A 263 -3.56 6.78 -15.15
N ALA A 264 -2.99 6.52 -13.97
CA ALA A 264 -3.55 5.55 -13.03
C ALA A 264 -4.97 5.93 -12.60
N THR A 265 -5.88 4.96 -12.59
CA THR A 265 -7.30 5.13 -12.24
C THR A 265 -7.77 4.02 -11.32
N LEU A 266 -8.84 4.27 -10.57
CA LEU A 266 -9.52 3.23 -9.80
C LEU A 266 -10.52 2.49 -10.69
N GLY A 267 -10.30 1.20 -10.90
CA GLY A 267 -11.17 0.31 -11.64
C GLY A 267 -12.47 -0.02 -10.89
N SER A 268 -13.47 -0.52 -11.62
CA SER A 268 -14.77 -0.93 -11.06
C SER A 268 -14.67 -2.11 -10.08
N ASP A 269 -13.58 -2.87 -10.13
CA ASP A 269 -13.26 -3.95 -9.21
C ASP A 269 -12.52 -3.48 -7.95
N GLY A 270 -12.30 -2.16 -7.80
CA GLY A 270 -11.59 -1.56 -6.68
C GLY A 270 -10.07 -1.61 -6.79
N LYS A 271 -9.51 -2.07 -7.92
CA LYS A 271 -8.05 -2.07 -8.15
C LYS A 271 -7.59 -0.76 -8.78
N ILE A 272 -6.41 -0.30 -8.40
CA ILE A 272 -5.75 0.82 -9.08
C ILE A 272 -5.04 0.26 -10.33
N SER A 273 -5.31 0.85 -11.50
CA SER A 273 -4.63 0.50 -12.75
C SER A 273 -3.16 0.90 -12.70
N SER A 274 -2.29 0.16 -13.39
CA SER A 274 -0.89 0.55 -13.53
C SER A 274 -0.78 1.94 -14.16
N PRO A 275 0.06 2.85 -13.62
CA PRO A 275 0.40 4.08 -14.31
C PRO A 275 1.18 3.78 -15.60
N SER A 276 1.30 4.77 -16.48
CA SER A 276 2.16 4.76 -17.66
C SER A 276 2.99 6.04 -17.70
N PHE A 277 4.25 5.94 -17.29
CA PHE A 277 5.21 7.04 -17.39
C PHE A 277 6.08 6.85 -18.62
N THR A 278 6.20 7.88 -19.46
CA THR A 278 7.10 7.83 -20.61
C THR A 278 8.43 8.50 -20.27
N VAL A 279 9.52 7.75 -20.34
CA VAL A 279 10.88 8.23 -20.08
C VAL A 279 11.78 7.78 -21.22
N GLY A 280 12.46 8.72 -21.90
CA GLY A 280 13.30 8.40 -23.05
C GLY A 280 12.56 7.66 -24.18
N GLY A 281 11.27 7.95 -24.37
CA GLY A 281 10.41 7.29 -25.36
C GLY A 281 9.91 5.89 -25.00
N LYS A 282 10.31 5.33 -23.84
CA LYS A 282 9.83 4.04 -23.32
C LYS A 282 8.80 4.24 -22.21
N ALA A 283 7.75 3.43 -22.22
CA ALA A 283 6.71 3.43 -21.18
C ALA A 283 7.10 2.53 -19.99
N TYR A 284 6.80 3.00 -18.77
CA TYR A 284 7.03 2.31 -17.51
C TYR A 284 5.73 2.19 -16.72
N ALA A 285 5.46 0.99 -16.19
CA ALA A 285 4.20 0.64 -15.53
C ALA A 285 4.18 0.92 -14.02
N ASP A 286 5.27 1.46 -13.48
CA ASP A 286 5.45 1.75 -12.07
C ASP A 286 6.37 2.97 -11.88
N VAL A 287 6.28 3.56 -10.68
CA VAL A 287 7.02 4.78 -10.33
C VAL A 287 8.53 4.51 -10.21
N GLY A 288 8.92 3.35 -9.67
CA GLY A 288 10.32 3.02 -9.40
C GLY A 288 11.14 2.91 -10.68
N GLY A 289 10.70 2.08 -11.62
CA GLY A 289 11.31 1.90 -12.92
C GLY A 289 11.31 3.17 -13.75
N ALA A 290 10.28 4.01 -13.64
CA ALA A 290 10.27 5.32 -14.29
C ALA A 290 11.35 6.26 -13.72
N ILE A 291 11.53 6.30 -12.39
CA ILE A 291 12.57 7.12 -11.75
C ILE A 291 13.98 6.61 -12.10
N GLU A 292 14.20 5.30 -12.05
CA GLU A 292 15.48 4.69 -12.43
C GLU A 292 15.83 4.98 -13.90
N ALA A 293 14.83 4.89 -14.78
CA ALA A 293 14.97 5.25 -16.18
C ALA A 293 15.23 6.74 -16.36
N ALA A 294 14.61 7.62 -15.58
CA ALA A 294 14.80 9.06 -15.68
C ALA A 294 16.20 9.45 -15.21
N ALA A 295 16.66 8.85 -14.10
CA ALA A 295 18.03 9.00 -13.63
C ALA A 295 19.03 8.51 -14.67
N SER A 296 18.75 7.38 -15.32
CA SER A 296 19.59 6.83 -16.39
C SER A 296 19.54 7.66 -17.67
N ALA A 297 18.39 8.25 -18.04
CA ALA A 297 18.21 9.06 -19.24
C ALA A 297 18.83 10.45 -19.09
N GLY A 298 18.70 11.08 -17.92
CA GLY A 298 19.42 12.33 -17.61
C GLY A 298 20.94 12.15 -17.69
N VAL A 299 21.43 10.93 -17.43
CA VAL A 299 22.82 10.57 -17.61
C VAL A 299 23.11 10.10 -19.05
N GLY A 300 22.23 9.37 -19.73
CA GLY A 300 22.54 8.67 -20.99
C GLY A 300 22.10 9.37 -22.29
N ALA A 301 21.17 10.32 -22.24
CA ALA A 301 20.45 10.82 -23.42
C ALA A 301 20.62 12.32 -23.73
N SER A 302 21.30 13.09 -22.87
CA SER A 302 21.55 14.50 -23.18
C SER A 302 22.67 14.60 -24.22
N THR A 303 22.33 15.08 -25.42
CA THR A 303 23.30 15.44 -26.48
C THR A 303 24.26 16.54 -26.04
N ASP A 304 23.88 17.29 -25.00
CA ASP A 304 24.62 18.44 -24.51
C ASP A 304 25.59 18.07 -23.37
N ALA A 305 25.60 16.81 -22.94
CA ALA A 305 26.49 16.34 -21.88
C ALA A 305 27.82 15.82 -22.43
N VAL A 306 28.94 16.30 -21.89
CA VAL A 306 30.27 15.72 -22.11
C VAL A 306 30.41 14.47 -21.24
N ARG A 307 30.81 13.34 -21.84
CA ARG A 307 30.89 12.03 -21.16
C ARG A 307 32.24 11.38 -21.37
N TYR A 308 32.61 10.54 -20.41
CA TYR A 308 33.68 9.58 -20.64
C TYR A 308 33.23 8.51 -21.63
N ASP A 309 34.15 8.06 -22.48
CA ASP A 309 33.87 7.03 -23.50
C ASP A 309 33.56 5.67 -22.89
N SER A 310 34.01 5.43 -21.65
CA SER A 310 33.77 4.18 -20.93
C SER A 310 33.72 4.38 -19.42
N ALA A 311 33.28 3.33 -18.70
CA ALA A 311 33.27 3.29 -17.24
C ALA A 311 34.67 3.46 -16.61
N ALA A 312 35.75 3.21 -17.36
CA ALA A 312 37.13 3.39 -16.89
C ALA A 312 37.55 4.86 -16.81
N ARG A 313 36.78 5.78 -17.40
CA ARG A 313 37.00 7.24 -17.35
C ARG A 313 38.37 7.69 -17.87
N THR A 314 38.91 6.99 -18.86
CA THR A 314 40.25 7.24 -19.42
C THR A 314 40.25 8.19 -20.62
N SER A 315 39.10 8.42 -21.26
CA SER A 315 38.98 9.27 -22.44
C SER A 315 37.59 9.90 -22.55
N VAL A 316 37.51 10.99 -23.31
CA VAL A 316 36.30 11.72 -23.68
C VAL A 316 36.37 12.01 -25.17
N SER A 317 35.39 11.53 -25.93
CA SER A 317 35.17 11.91 -27.32
C SER A 317 34.21 13.08 -27.38
N LEU A 318 34.61 14.17 -28.03
CA LEU A 318 33.77 15.35 -28.21
C LEU A 318 33.11 15.33 -29.60
N GLY A 319 31.92 15.94 -29.70
CA GLY A 319 31.13 15.92 -30.93
C GLY A 319 30.51 14.54 -31.19
N ASP A 320 30.44 14.15 -32.47
CA ASP A 320 29.91 12.84 -32.89
C ASP A 320 31.01 11.75 -32.98
N GLY A 321 32.21 12.05 -32.48
CA GLY A 321 33.39 11.18 -32.58
C GLY A 321 34.00 11.11 -33.99
N LYS A 322 33.46 11.85 -34.98
CA LYS A 322 33.97 11.92 -36.35
C LYS A 322 34.51 13.31 -36.67
N ALA A 323 33.72 14.35 -36.38
CA ALA A 323 34.11 15.73 -36.51
C ALA A 323 34.49 16.30 -35.13
N GLY A 324 35.70 16.85 -35.03
CA GLY A 324 36.13 17.53 -33.81
C GLY A 324 35.32 18.81 -33.58
N VAL A 325 35.18 19.20 -32.32
CA VAL A 325 34.58 20.48 -31.90
C VAL A 325 35.65 21.39 -31.31
N GLN A 326 35.43 22.70 -31.38
CA GLN A 326 36.32 23.66 -30.72
C GLN A 326 36.08 23.64 -29.20
N VAL A 327 37.16 23.61 -28.43
CA VAL A 327 37.12 23.78 -26.96
C VAL A 327 37.56 25.19 -26.63
N HIS A 328 36.61 26.05 -26.29
CA HIS A 328 36.87 27.45 -25.93
C HIS A 328 37.09 27.62 -24.42
N ASN A 329 37.65 28.76 -24.02
CA ASN A 329 37.86 29.14 -22.62
C ASN A 329 38.68 28.15 -21.79
N VAL A 330 39.57 27.39 -22.44
CA VAL A 330 40.55 26.55 -21.75
C VAL A 330 41.57 27.47 -21.05
N LEU A 331 41.55 27.45 -19.72
CA LEU A 331 42.55 28.16 -18.91
C LEU A 331 43.95 27.60 -19.19
N ALA A 332 45.00 28.38 -18.93
CA ALA A 332 46.37 27.91 -19.12
C ALA A 332 46.66 26.73 -18.16
N GLY A 333 47.08 25.60 -18.72
CA GLY A 333 47.43 24.40 -17.97
C GLY A 333 48.63 24.65 -17.05
N LYS A 334 48.59 24.08 -15.84
CA LYS A 334 49.65 24.21 -14.83
C LYS A 334 50.29 22.87 -14.50
N ALA A 335 49.49 21.80 -14.43
CA ALA A 335 49.98 20.44 -14.25
C ALA A 335 50.38 19.84 -15.61
N ASP A 336 51.27 18.84 -15.59
CA ASP A 336 51.69 18.11 -16.79
C ASP A 336 50.53 17.38 -17.49
N THR A 337 49.43 17.14 -16.78
CA THR A 337 48.20 16.50 -17.29
C THR A 337 47.16 17.48 -17.80
N ASP A 338 47.36 18.78 -17.65
CA ASP A 338 46.40 19.79 -18.09
C ASP A 338 46.49 19.99 -19.61
N ALA A 339 45.36 20.38 -20.23
CA ALA A 339 45.37 20.80 -21.61
C ALA A 339 46.15 22.12 -21.77
N VAL A 340 47.02 22.19 -22.78
CA VAL A 340 47.74 23.42 -23.15
C VAL A 340 46.84 24.28 -24.03
N ASN A 341 46.69 25.55 -23.69
CA ASN A 341 45.92 26.48 -24.51
C ASN A 341 46.80 27.24 -25.54
N LEU A 342 46.17 27.87 -26.53
CA LEU A 342 46.88 28.60 -27.59
C LEU A 342 47.77 29.73 -27.04
N SER A 343 47.39 30.36 -25.93
CA SER A 343 48.19 31.44 -25.33
C SER A 343 49.54 30.95 -24.78
N GLN A 344 49.58 29.74 -24.22
CA GLN A 344 50.81 29.10 -23.75
C GLN A 344 51.72 28.76 -24.93
N LEU A 345 51.16 28.22 -26.01
CA LEU A 345 51.91 27.89 -27.21
C LEU A 345 52.47 29.16 -27.91
N LYS A 346 51.71 30.26 -27.92
CA LYS A 346 52.20 31.56 -28.39
C LYS A 346 53.37 32.09 -27.56
N LYS A 347 53.29 31.97 -26.23
CA LYS A 347 54.40 32.33 -25.33
C LYS A 347 55.63 31.44 -25.52
N ALA A 348 55.43 30.20 -25.95
CA ALA A 348 56.52 29.27 -26.28
C ALA A 348 57.20 29.57 -27.64
N GLY A 349 56.66 30.52 -28.43
CA GLY A 349 57.27 30.99 -29.68
C GLY A 349 56.47 30.72 -30.96
N LEU A 350 55.29 30.09 -30.86
CA LEU A 350 54.40 29.93 -32.02
C LEU A 350 53.71 31.27 -32.36
N ALA A 351 53.85 31.71 -33.60
CA ALA A 351 53.07 32.79 -34.18
C ALA A 351 51.91 32.19 -34.98
N THR A 352 50.75 32.85 -34.93
CA THR A 352 49.58 32.48 -35.74
C THR A 352 49.00 33.69 -36.44
N ASP A 353 48.23 33.46 -37.49
CA ASP A 353 47.33 34.45 -38.08
C ASP A 353 46.06 34.66 -37.23
N SER A 354 45.09 35.39 -37.79
CA SER A 354 43.78 35.67 -37.18
C SER A 354 42.90 34.43 -37.02
N ASP A 355 43.10 33.42 -37.85
CA ASP A 355 42.34 32.16 -37.83
C ASP A 355 42.99 31.12 -36.91
N GLY A 356 44.15 31.45 -36.33
CA GLY A 356 44.91 30.59 -35.44
C GLY A 356 45.85 29.63 -36.17
N SER A 357 46.02 29.77 -37.48
CA SER A 357 46.94 28.94 -38.27
C SER A 357 48.39 29.33 -37.98
N PRO A 358 49.32 28.37 -37.77
CA PRO A 358 50.74 28.65 -37.59
C PRO A 358 51.34 29.44 -38.76
N THR A 359 52.00 30.57 -38.45
CA THR A 359 52.72 31.39 -39.45
C THR A 359 54.24 31.25 -39.34
N ASN A 360 54.72 30.59 -38.28
CA ASN A 360 56.09 30.14 -38.14
C ASN A 360 56.13 28.68 -37.66
N ALA A 361 57.32 28.09 -37.73
CA ALA A 361 57.61 26.79 -37.13
C ALA A 361 58.48 26.97 -35.88
N LEU A 362 58.30 26.08 -34.91
CA LEU A 362 59.15 26.01 -33.72
C LEU A 362 60.42 25.22 -34.04
N VAL A 363 61.58 25.72 -33.61
CA VAL A 363 62.82 24.95 -33.62
C VAL A 363 62.94 24.22 -32.29
N THR A 364 63.03 22.89 -32.35
CA THR A 364 63.20 22.03 -31.18
C THR A 364 64.57 21.35 -31.22
N TYR A 365 65.00 20.80 -30.09
CA TYR A 365 66.10 19.85 -30.08
C TYR A 365 65.71 18.57 -30.81
N ASP A 366 66.70 17.90 -31.40
CA ASP A 366 66.50 16.66 -32.16
C ASP A 366 66.03 15.51 -31.26
N ASP A 367 66.34 15.58 -29.96
CA ASP A 367 65.98 14.58 -28.96
C ASP A 367 65.85 15.19 -27.54
N THR A 368 65.57 14.32 -26.57
CA THR A 368 65.42 14.68 -25.17
C THR A 368 66.74 14.95 -24.44
N VAL A 369 67.89 14.53 -24.97
CA VAL A 369 69.22 14.81 -24.38
C VAL A 369 69.76 16.17 -24.80
N LYS A 370 69.10 16.84 -25.76
CA LYS A 370 69.36 18.23 -26.17
C LYS A 370 70.76 18.47 -26.73
N GLY A 371 71.35 17.45 -27.35
CA GLY A 371 72.70 17.51 -27.91
C GLY A 371 72.80 18.16 -29.30
N ARG A 372 71.67 18.27 -30.02
CA ARG A 372 71.65 18.72 -31.41
C ARG A 372 70.36 19.48 -31.74
N VAL A 373 70.49 20.46 -32.63
CA VAL A 373 69.38 21.15 -33.30
C VAL A 373 69.63 21.06 -34.81
N THR A 374 68.70 20.47 -35.55
CA THR A 374 68.74 20.41 -37.01
C THR A 374 67.80 21.45 -37.61
N LEU A 375 68.33 22.35 -38.43
CA LEU A 375 67.55 23.36 -39.14
C LEU A 375 67.11 22.82 -40.50
N ALA A 376 65.80 22.73 -40.74
CA ALA A 376 65.22 21.96 -41.85
C ALA A 376 64.99 22.74 -43.16
N GLY A 377 65.52 23.96 -43.31
CA GLY A 377 65.41 24.72 -44.56
C GLY A 377 66.10 23.96 -45.71
N ALA A 378 65.38 23.72 -46.82
CA ALA A 378 65.91 22.92 -47.93
C ALA A 378 67.18 23.53 -48.58
N ALA A 379 67.31 24.86 -48.54
CA ALA A 379 68.51 25.58 -48.98
C ALA A 379 69.48 25.89 -47.82
N GLY A 380 69.31 25.24 -46.68
CA GLY A 380 69.84 25.66 -45.40
C GLY A 380 68.98 26.74 -44.74
N THR A 381 69.25 27.01 -43.46
CA THR A 381 68.57 28.04 -42.68
C THR A 381 69.57 29.11 -42.28
N VAL A 382 69.25 30.37 -42.60
CA VAL A 382 70.05 31.51 -42.14
C VAL A 382 69.76 31.76 -40.66
N VAL A 383 70.79 31.71 -39.83
CA VAL A 383 70.71 32.12 -38.42
C VAL A 383 71.17 33.58 -38.32
N SER A 384 70.20 34.49 -38.31
CA SER A 384 70.46 35.93 -38.18
C SER A 384 70.47 36.39 -36.72
N ASN A 385 71.03 37.57 -36.48
CA ASN A 385 71.10 38.19 -35.15
C ASN A 385 71.84 37.34 -34.10
N LEU A 386 72.82 36.55 -34.54
CA LEU A 386 73.69 35.80 -33.66
C LEU A 386 74.69 36.74 -32.98
N ALA A 387 74.65 36.83 -31.66
CA ALA A 387 75.61 37.58 -30.86
C ALA A 387 77.03 37.00 -31.01
N LYS A 388 78.06 37.78 -30.63
CA LYS A 388 79.46 37.31 -30.66
C LYS A 388 79.63 36.19 -29.63
N GLY A 389 80.01 35.00 -30.10
CA GLY A 389 80.35 33.86 -29.23
C GLY A 389 81.61 34.15 -28.42
N THR A 390 81.61 33.81 -27.13
CA THR A 390 82.73 34.07 -26.21
C THR A 390 83.25 32.81 -25.54
N LYS A 391 82.50 31.71 -25.56
CA LYS A 391 82.94 30.39 -25.11
C LYS A 391 83.31 29.50 -26.31
N ASP A 392 84.13 28.48 -26.05
CA ASP A 392 84.54 27.49 -27.07
C ASP A 392 83.37 26.73 -27.70
N THR A 393 82.23 26.65 -27.02
CA THR A 393 81.01 25.97 -27.49
C THR A 393 79.99 26.91 -28.14
N ASP A 394 80.24 28.22 -28.15
CA ASP A 394 79.32 29.16 -28.76
C ASP A 394 79.48 29.15 -30.28
N ALA A 395 78.39 29.39 -31.01
CA ALA A 395 78.48 29.62 -32.44
C ALA A 395 79.21 30.95 -32.72
N VAL A 396 80.12 30.96 -33.70
CA VAL A 396 80.80 32.17 -34.17
C VAL A 396 79.92 32.93 -35.17
N ASN A 397 79.79 34.25 -35.01
CA ASN A 397 79.05 35.07 -35.96
C ASN A 397 79.93 35.63 -37.09
N LEU A 398 79.30 36.11 -38.16
CA LEU A 398 80.01 36.63 -39.33
C LEU A 398 80.90 37.84 -39.01
N LYS A 399 80.52 38.68 -38.04
CA LYS A 399 81.35 39.82 -37.61
C LYS A 399 82.66 39.35 -36.97
N GLN A 400 82.64 38.32 -36.12
CA GLN A 400 83.86 37.76 -35.53
C GLN A 400 84.82 37.27 -36.62
N LEU A 401 84.29 36.61 -37.64
CA LEU A 401 85.09 36.10 -38.74
C LEU A 401 85.66 37.23 -39.61
N LYS A 402 84.89 38.31 -39.82
CA LYS A 402 85.36 39.54 -40.48
C LYS A 402 86.45 40.26 -39.68
N ASP A 403 86.24 40.42 -38.37
CA ASP A 403 87.22 41.04 -37.46
C ASP A 403 88.52 40.21 -37.41
N ALA A 404 88.42 38.89 -37.52
CA ALA A 404 89.56 37.99 -37.61
C ALA A 404 90.32 38.07 -38.96
N GLY A 405 89.70 38.62 -40.01
CA GLY A 405 90.36 38.87 -41.30
C GLY A 405 89.61 38.41 -42.57
N LEU A 406 88.44 37.76 -42.45
CA LEU A 406 87.66 37.34 -43.62
C LEU A 406 87.00 38.55 -44.32
N THR A 407 87.15 38.65 -45.64
CA THR A 407 86.31 39.53 -46.48
C THR A 407 85.34 38.68 -47.27
N ILE A 408 84.12 39.20 -47.48
CA ILE A 408 83.08 38.51 -48.25
C ILE A 408 82.48 39.45 -49.29
N ASP A 409 82.00 38.89 -50.40
CA ASP A 409 81.23 39.62 -51.41
C ASP A 409 79.77 39.86 -50.96
N SER A 410 78.97 40.48 -51.84
CA SER A 410 77.54 40.75 -51.60
C SER A 410 76.66 39.49 -51.54
N ASN A 411 77.16 38.35 -52.03
CA ASN A 411 76.47 37.07 -52.02
C ASN A 411 76.88 36.20 -50.81
N GLY A 412 77.81 36.69 -49.98
CA GLY A 412 78.31 35.99 -48.81
C GLY A 412 79.48 35.03 -49.08
N ASN A 413 80.04 35.02 -50.29
CA ASN A 413 81.20 34.19 -50.62
C ASN A 413 82.48 34.80 -50.05
N ALA A 414 83.42 33.98 -49.60
CA ALA A 414 84.75 34.43 -49.20
C ALA A 414 85.49 35.07 -50.40
N ALA A 415 85.94 36.31 -50.22
CA ALA A 415 86.63 37.09 -51.26
C ALA A 415 88.15 37.12 -51.09
N ASN A 416 88.68 36.62 -49.97
CA ASN A 416 90.12 36.50 -49.70
C ASN A 416 90.50 35.16 -49.08
N ALA A 417 91.79 34.81 -49.17
CA ALA A 417 92.40 33.78 -48.34
C ALA A 417 92.73 34.34 -46.94
N PHE A 418 92.48 33.54 -45.91
CA PHE A 418 92.49 33.99 -44.50
C PHE A 418 93.91 33.97 -43.90
N VAL A 419 94.32 35.09 -43.30
CA VAL A 419 95.50 35.20 -42.43
C VAL A 419 95.07 35.72 -41.06
N ALA A 420 95.38 34.94 -40.01
CA ALA A 420 95.15 35.35 -38.64
C ALA A 420 96.28 36.29 -38.18
N TYR A 421 95.93 37.55 -37.92
CA TYR A 421 96.85 38.52 -37.35
C TYR A 421 96.99 38.32 -35.84
N SER A 422 98.17 38.63 -35.31
CA SER A 422 98.48 38.56 -33.87
C SER A 422 97.84 39.69 -33.05
N ASP A 423 97.34 40.72 -33.72
CA ASP A 423 96.69 41.88 -33.12
C ASP A 423 95.52 42.36 -33.99
N SER A 424 94.60 43.12 -33.39
CA SER A 424 93.42 43.68 -34.08
C SER A 424 93.75 44.84 -35.03
N ALA A 425 94.93 45.46 -34.90
CA ALA A 425 95.41 46.51 -35.78
C ALA A 425 96.01 45.95 -37.08
N LYS A 426 96.08 44.62 -37.21
CA LYS A 426 96.63 43.87 -38.35
C LYS A 426 98.09 44.21 -38.63
N THR A 427 98.87 44.52 -37.59
CA THR A 427 100.26 44.95 -37.76
C THR A 427 101.27 43.80 -37.76
N LYS A 428 100.89 42.63 -37.23
CA LYS A 428 101.78 41.48 -37.12
C LYS A 428 101.06 40.17 -37.43
N VAL A 429 101.76 39.27 -38.12
CA VAL A 429 101.39 37.86 -38.23
C VAL A 429 102.45 37.04 -37.48
N THR A 430 102.01 36.13 -36.61
CA THR A 430 102.89 35.20 -35.88
C THR A 430 102.49 33.78 -36.24
N LEU A 431 103.43 33.02 -36.78
CA LEU A 431 103.21 31.65 -37.21
C LEU A 431 103.53 30.70 -36.05
N GLY A 432 102.52 29.95 -35.57
CA GLY A 432 102.52 29.25 -34.27
C GLY A 432 103.25 27.91 -34.19
N GLY A 433 104.33 27.69 -34.95
CA GLY A 433 105.10 26.44 -34.94
C GLY A 433 106.24 26.43 -33.92
N LYS A 434 106.29 25.44 -33.02
CA LYS A 434 107.38 25.27 -32.02
C LYS A 434 108.78 25.13 -32.65
N GLY A 435 108.86 24.73 -33.93
CA GLY A 435 110.09 24.64 -34.73
C GLY A 435 110.25 25.73 -35.79
N GLY A 436 109.47 26.81 -35.73
CA GLY A 436 109.31 27.76 -36.83
C GLY A 436 108.32 27.25 -37.88
N THR A 437 107.86 28.15 -38.75
CA THR A 437 106.93 27.81 -39.85
C THR A 437 107.61 28.11 -41.17
N VAL A 438 107.68 27.13 -42.06
CA VAL A 438 108.17 27.32 -43.42
C VAL A 438 107.07 28.01 -44.23
N VAL A 439 107.36 29.20 -44.74
CA VAL A 439 106.51 29.87 -45.74
C VAL A 439 107.16 29.63 -47.09
N SER A 440 106.54 28.80 -47.92
CA SER A 440 107.00 28.47 -49.26
C SER A 440 106.09 29.08 -50.33
N ASN A 441 106.60 29.22 -51.55
CA ASN A 441 105.86 29.81 -52.68
C ASN A 441 105.44 31.28 -52.47
N VAL A 442 106.27 32.05 -51.76
CA VAL A 442 106.14 33.51 -51.68
C VAL A 442 106.85 34.09 -52.90
N ALA A 443 106.11 34.78 -53.78
CA ALA A 443 106.72 35.50 -54.89
C ALA A 443 107.56 36.67 -54.35
N THR A 444 108.63 37.05 -55.08
CA THR A 444 109.37 38.28 -54.82
C THR A 444 108.42 39.46 -54.93
N GLY A 445 108.40 40.27 -53.89
CA GLY A 445 107.64 41.51 -53.82
C GLY A 445 108.16 42.56 -54.79
N THR A 446 107.32 43.53 -55.10
CA THR A 446 107.67 44.68 -55.95
C THR A 446 107.70 46.00 -55.18
N ALA A 447 107.31 45.99 -53.90
CA ALA A 447 107.32 47.15 -53.02
C ALA A 447 108.30 46.98 -51.86
N ASP A 448 108.83 48.10 -51.34
CA ASP A 448 109.82 48.14 -50.26
C ASP A 448 109.36 47.49 -48.93
N MET A 449 108.05 47.22 -48.79
CA MET A 449 107.43 46.63 -47.61
C MET A 449 107.02 45.17 -47.79
N ASP A 450 107.36 44.53 -48.91
CA ASP A 450 107.06 43.12 -49.13
C ASP A 450 108.02 42.21 -48.34
N ALA A 451 107.53 41.05 -47.91
CA ALA A 451 108.26 40.18 -46.97
C ALA A 451 109.51 39.51 -47.58
N VAL A 452 109.59 39.40 -48.90
CA VAL A 452 110.74 38.87 -49.66
C VAL A 452 110.92 39.78 -50.88
N THR A 453 112.00 40.54 -50.95
CA THR A 453 112.34 41.41 -52.10
C THR A 453 113.15 40.69 -53.17
#